data_AF-A0A2R8ALI6-F1
#
_entry.id   AF-A0A2R8ALI6-F1
#
_cell.length_a   1.000
_cell.length_b   1.000
_cell.length_c   1.000
_cell.angle_alpha   90.00
_cell.angle_beta   90.00
_cell.angle_gamma   90.00
#
_symmetry.space_group_name_H-M   'P 1'
#
loop_
_entity.id
_entity.type
_entity.pdbx_description
1 polymer ?
#
loop_
_entity_poly.entity_id
_entity_poly.type
_entity_poly.pdbx_seq_one_letter_code
_entity_poly.pdbx_strand_id
1 'polypeptide(L)'
;MTHTSPRPIDFLIIGAAKCATTWEQQSLSASPGIFMPAPELHFFSRVYDKGFDWFNAQFDSSQPGDILGEKSNSYLTQPEAAARIHAAYPDIKMIVQMRDPVHRAYSDYCMLLRRGEVDEDIRRHLDPQKAATERFLNDGRYGHHLKRFFALFPKEQILLLAFEDVATHPDRQLQWVADHVGYTGQLTPPMREKVKDKHANAVPAPLRRILTPLRPLLDPIRNRPPISTLRNLVAKPFTYPALPDDLKQEIETFYQDDKCELSILAPDFLPDWNRPEGARISGGNTS
;
A
#
# COMPACT_ATOMS: atom_id res chain seq x y z
N MET A 1 -5.65 27.58 -22.28
CA MET A 1 -5.78 27.11 -20.89
C MET A 1 -4.39 27.22 -20.28
N THR A 2 -4.22 28.05 -19.27
CA THR A 2 -2.94 28.15 -18.56
C THR A 2 -2.71 26.81 -17.85
N HIS A 3 -1.73 26.02 -18.29
CA HIS A 3 -1.35 24.82 -17.57
C HIS A 3 -0.71 25.26 -16.26
N THR A 4 -1.43 25.11 -15.15
CA THR A 4 -0.89 25.39 -13.81
C THR A 4 0.25 24.41 -13.54
N SER A 5 1.38 24.95 -13.08
CA SER A 5 2.52 24.13 -12.69
C SER A 5 2.22 23.29 -11.45
N PRO A 6 2.89 22.13 -11.27
CA PRO A 6 2.80 21.37 -10.04
C PRO A 6 3.16 22.23 -8.82
N ARG A 7 2.35 22.16 -7.76
CA ARG A 7 2.74 22.67 -6.44
C ARG A 7 3.93 21.85 -5.91
N PRO A 8 4.95 22.48 -5.29
CA PRO A 8 6.02 21.73 -4.63
C PRO A 8 5.47 20.80 -3.54
N ILE A 9 5.94 19.56 -3.54
CA ILE A 9 5.73 18.56 -2.49
C ILE A 9 7.07 17.91 -2.19
N ASP A 10 7.23 17.35 -0.98
CA ASP A 10 8.51 16.87 -0.49
C ASP A 10 8.71 15.38 -0.75
N PHE A 11 7.63 14.58 -0.67
CA PHE A 11 7.74 13.14 -0.85
C PHE A 11 6.49 12.43 -1.38
N LEU A 12 6.69 11.22 -1.90
CA LEU A 12 5.64 10.30 -2.32
C LEU A 12 5.81 8.92 -1.70
N ILE A 13 4.73 8.35 -1.17
CA ILE A 13 4.65 6.91 -0.87
C ILE A 13 3.98 6.23 -2.07
N ILE A 14 4.80 5.61 -2.93
CA ILE A 14 4.37 5.13 -4.25
C ILE A 14 3.85 3.68 -4.23
N GLY A 15 4.07 2.96 -3.14
CA GLY A 15 3.73 1.54 -3.06
C GLY A 15 4.24 0.87 -1.80
N ALA A 16 3.96 -0.42 -1.61
CA ALA A 16 3.11 -1.26 -2.46
C ALA A 16 1.73 -1.50 -1.82
N ALA A 17 0.75 -1.87 -2.65
CA ALA A 17 -0.57 -2.25 -2.14
C ALA A 17 -0.43 -3.46 -1.22
N LYS A 18 -1.16 -3.45 -0.08
CA LYS A 18 -1.16 -4.49 0.97
C LYS A 18 0.11 -4.56 1.85
N CYS A 19 0.96 -3.55 1.77
CA CYS A 19 2.19 -3.45 2.54
C CYS A 19 2.13 -2.29 3.55
N ALA A 20 1.07 -2.19 4.38
CA ALA A 20 0.93 -1.16 5.42
C ALA A 20 0.98 0.33 5.02
N THR A 21 0.97 0.71 3.74
CA THR A 21 1.03 2.13 3.34
C THR A 21 -0.04 3.03 3.99
N THR A 22 -1.25 2.52 4.29
CA THR A 22 -2.25 3.29 5.06
C THR A 22 -1.81 3.59 6.49
N TRP A 23 -1.20 2.62 7.16
CA TRP A 23 -0.64 2.80 8.52
C TRP A 23 0.49 3.83 8.51
N GLU A 24 1.34 3.78 7.47
CA GLU A 24 2.45 4.73 7.30
C GLU A 24 1.93 6.16 7.13
N GLN A 25 1.00 6.40 6.19
CA GLN A 25 0.39 7.72 6.03
C GLN A 25 -0.32 8.21 7.29
N GLN A 26 -1.07 7.35 7.98
CA GLN A 26 -1.77 7.76 9.21
C GLN A 26 -0.79 8.13 10.33
N SER A 27 0.30 7.37 10.47
CA SER A 27 1.31 7.63 11.50
C SER A 27 2.12 8.90 11.20
N LEU A 28 2.46 9.14 9.92
CA LEU A 28 3.13 10.38 9.51
C LEU A 28 2.22 11.60 9.65
N SER A 29 0.97 11.51 9.19
CA SER A 29 0.01 12.63 9.27
C SER A 29 -0.42 12.96 10.70
N ALA A 30 -0.15 12.07 11.67
CA ALA A 30 -0.35 12.36 13.08
C ALA A 30 0.76 13.24 13.67
N SER A 31 1.93 13.30 13.02
CA SER A 31 3.08 14.08 13.49
C SER A 31 2.93 15.56 13.09
N PRO A 32 3.11 16.52 14.01
CA PRO A 32 3.01 17.95 13.70
C PRO A 32 4.02 18.36 12.61
N GLY A 33 3.59 19.17 11.64
CA GLY A 33 4.46 19.63 10.56
C GLY A 33 4.58 18.65 9.38
N ILE A 34 3.76 17.59 9.33
CA ILE A 34 3.60 16.73 8.15
C ILE A 34 2.15 16.78 7.70
N PHE A 35 1.92 17.14 6.43
CA PHE A 35 0.61 17.13 5.82
C PHE A 35 0.55 16.12 4.68
N MET A 36 -0.48 15.26 4.69
CA MET A 36 -0.77 14.36 3.58
C MET A 36 -2.28 14.32 3.30
N PRO A 37 -2.73 14.50 2.04
CA PRO A 37 -4.13 14.38 1.70
C PRO A 37 -4.61 12.93 1.83
N ALA A 38 -5.85 12.77 2.30
CA ALA A 38 -6.53 11.48 2.36
C ALA A 38 -7.96 11.61 1.84
N PRO A 39 -8.49 10.61 1.09
CA PRO A 39 -7.89 9.32 0.73
C PRO A 39 -6.80 9.41 -0.35
N GLU A 40 -6.23 8.26 -0.77
CA GLU A 40 -5.24 8.17 -1.86
C GLU A 40 -5.72 8.89 -3.13
N LEU A 41 -4.85 9.71 -3.74
CA LEU A 41 -5.25 10.57 -4.86
C LEU A 41 -5.26 9.84 -6.21
N HIS A 42 -4.34 8.91 -6.39
CA HIS A 42 -4.08 8.20 -7.65
C HIS A 42 -3.85 9.14 -8.85
N PHE A 43 -3.26 10.32 -8.62
CA PHE A 43 -3.09 11.36 -9.63
C PHE A 43 -2.18 10.90 -10.78
N PHE A 44 -0.95 10.47 -10.47
CA PHE A 44 0.01 10.04 -11.49
C PHE A 44 -0.35 8.70 -12.16
N SER A 45 -1.33 7.97 -11.63
CA SER A 45 -1.76 6.67 -12.16
C SER A 45 -3.10 6.71 -12.90
N ARG A 46 -4.18 7.15 -12.26
CA ARG A 46 -5.57 6.92 -12.70
C ARG A 46 -6.31 8.18 -13.13
N VAL A 47 -5.96 9.34 -12.56
CA VAL A 47 -6.71 10.60 -12.74
C VAL A 47 -5.82 11.77 -13.16
N TYR A 48 -4.76 11.48 -13.90
CA TYR A 48 -3.77 12.47 -14.35
C TYR A 48 -4.39 13.55 -15.26
N ASP A 49 -5.45 13.18 -15.98
CA ASP A 49 -6.26 14.04 -16.84
C ASP A 49 -6.98 15.17 -16.09
N LYS A 50 -7.14 15.06 -14.76
CA LYS A 50 -7.71 16.13 -13.94
C LYS A 50 -6.81 17.38 -13.84
N GLY A 51 -5.53 17.25 -14.20
CA GLY A 51 -4.58 18.35 -14.21
C GLY A 51 -4.10 18.80 -12.82
N PHE A 52 -3.08 19.65 -12.82
CA PHE A 52 -2.44 20.11 -11.58
C PHE A 52 -3.32 21.04 -10.75
N ASP A 53 -4.28 21.74 -11.32
CA ASP A 53 -5.25 22.53 -10.52
C ASP A 53 -5.97 21.63 -9.51
N TRP A 54 -6.46 20.47 -9.97
CA TRP A 54 -7.11 19.50 -9.10
C TRP A 54 -6.15 18.91 -8.07
N PHE A 55 -4.92 18.57 -8.49
CA PHE A 55 -3.90 18.01 -7.60
C PHE A 55 -3.47 18.99 -6.51
N ASN A 56 -3.19 20.24 -6.87
CA ASN A 56 -2.72 21.29 -5.98
C ASN A 56 -3.78 21.61 -4.90
N ALA A 57 -5.06 21.62 -5.27
CA ALA A 57 -6.18 21.85 -4.35
C ALA A 57 -6.27 20.78 -3.23
N GLN A 58 -5.66 19.60 -3.40
CA GLN A 58 -5.63 18.58 -2.34
C GLN A 58 -4.75 19.00 -1.14
N PHE A 59 -3.92 20.04 -1.30
CA PHE A 59 -3.00 20.55 -0.29
C PHE A 59 -3.42 21.90 0.30
N ASP A 60 -4.64 22.39 0.04
CA ASP A 60 -5.10 23.70 0.52
C ASP A 60 -5.21 23.79 2.06
N SER A 61 -5.33 22.65 2.73
CA SER A 61 -5.39 22.57 4.20
C SER A 61 -4.03 22.51 4.89
N SER A 62 -2.92 22.46 4.15
CA SER A 62 -1.57 22.44 4.73
C SER A 62 -1.21 23.79 5.36
N GLN A 63 -0.38 23.78 6.41
CA GLN A 63 0.17 24.99 7.01
C GLN A 63 1.52 25.38 6.36
N PRO A 64 1.89 26.68 6.40
CA PRO A 64 3.23 27.09 5.99
C PRO A 64 4.32 26.37 6.79
N GLY A 65 5.27 25.75 6.09
CA GLY A 65 6.36 24.99 6.71
C GLY A 65 6.07 23.51 6.94
N ASP A 66 4.86 23.03 6.65
CA ASP A 66 4.57 21.59 6.63
C ASP A 66 5.41 20.89 5.55
N ILE A 67 5.91 19.70 5.86
CA ILE A 67 6.38 18.73 4.87
C ILE A 67 5.16 18.10 4.21
N LEU A 68 5.08 18.23 2.89
CA LEU A 68 3.95 17.78 2.08
C LEU A 68 4.26 16.42 1.45
N GLY A 69 3.47 15.41 1.84
CA GLY A 69 3.56 14.07 1.28
C GLY A 69 2.29 13.66 0.56
N GLU A 70 2.38 12.77 -0.42
CA GLU A 70 1.21 12.10 -0.99
C GLU A 70 1.41 10.60 -1.06
N LYS A 71 0.32 9.84 -0.94
CA LYS A 71 0.37 8.37 -0.95
C LYS A 71 -0.63 7.80 -1.93
N SER A 72 -0.11 7.06 -2.90
CA SER A 72 -0.91 6.26 -3.83
C SER A 72 -0.18 4.98 -4.19
N ASN A 73 -0.66 3.87 -3.66
CA ASN A 73 0.01 2.57 -3.84
C ASN A 73 0.06 2.08 -5.30
N SER A 74 -0.80 2.65 -6.14
CA SER A 74 -0.90 2.35 -7.57
C SER A 74 0.26 2.91 -8.39
N TYR A 75 1.04 3.85 -7.84
CA TYR A 75 2.12 4.48 -8.62
C TYR A 75 3.21 3.48 -8.96
N LEU A 76 3.57 2.59 -8.03
CA LEU A 76 4.59 1.58 -8.26
C LEU A 76 4.28 0.69 -9.48
N THR A 77 3.03 0.23 -9.61
CA THR A 77 2.67 -0.78 -10.61
C THR A 77 2.29 -0.18 -11.95
N GLN A 78 1.83 1.08 -12.00
CA GLN A 78 1.37 1.71 -13.23
C GLN A 78 2.54 2.19 -14.10
N PRO A 79 2.62 1.77 -15.38
CA PRO A 79 3.78 2.06 -16.24
C PRO A 79 4.09 3.55 -16.41
N GLU A 80 3.07 4.38 -16.56
CA GLU A 80 3.22 5.81 -16.87
C GLU A 80 3.56 6.65 -15.63
N ALA A 81 3.34 6.12 -14.43
CA ALA A 81 3.44 6.89 -13.20
C ALA A 81 4.85 7.43 -12.97
N ALA A 82 5.89 6.60 -13.15
CA ALA A 82 7.28 7.01 -12.93
C ALA A 82 7.69 8.17 -13.87
N ALA A 83 7.33 8.09 -15.15
CA ALA A 83 7.63 9.14 -16.12
C ALA A 83 6.88 10.44 -15.81
N ARG A 84 5.60 10.36 -15.40
CA ARG A 84 4.80 11.53 -15.02
C ARG A 84 5.31 12.17 -13.73
N ILE A 85 5.71 11.37 -12.74
CA ILE A 85 6.32 11.86 -11.49
C ILE A 85 7.64 12.55 -11.82
N HIS A 86 8.52 11.93 -12.62
CA HIS A 86 9.81 12.52 -12.96
C HIS A 86 9.66 13.85 -13.71
N ALA A 87 8.69 13.94 -14.63
CA ALA A 87 8.40 15.18 -15.36
C ALA A 87 7.90 16.31 -14.44
N ALA A 88 7.20 15.98 -13.35
CA ALA A 88 6.66 16.96 -12.41
C ALA A 88 7.65 17.31 -11.28
N TYR A 89 8.36 16.31 -10.77
CA TYR A 89 9.19 16.37 -9.58
C TYR A 89 10.44 15.49 -9.74
N PRO A 90 11.46 15.92 -10.51
CA PRO A 90 12.66 15.12 -10.75
C PRO A 90 13.46 14.81 -9.47
N ASP A 91 13.44 15.71 -8.49
CA ASP A 91 14.23 15.62 -7.24
C ASP A 91 13.43 15.04 -6.05
N ILE A 92 12.22 14.51 -6.28
CA ILE A 92 11.33 14.07 -5.19
C ILE A 92 11.85 12.85 -4.43
N LYS A 93 11.62 12.82 -3.11
CA LYS A 93 11.84 11.63 -2.30
C LYS A 93 10.66 10.67 -2.44
N MET A 94 10.96 9.39 -2.60
CA MET A 94 9.99 8.32 -2.73
C MET A 94 10.21 7.26 -1.66
N ILE A 95 9.11 6.64 -1.25
CA ILE A 95 9.08 5.58 -0.25
C ILE A 95 8.31 4.40 -0.85
N VAL A 96 8.88 3.20 -0.69
CA VAL A 96 8.29 1.94 -1.13
C VAL A 96 8.31 0.95 0.03
N GLN A 97 7.13 0.67 0.57
CA GLN A 97 6.95 -0.36 1.58
C GLN A 97 6.58 -1.69 0.91
N MET A 98 7.42 -2.70 1.08
CA MET A 98 7.27 -4.02 0.48
C MET A 98 7.01 -5.08 1.55
N ARG A 99 6.28 -6.11 1.17
CA ARG A 99 6.00 -7.30 1.98
C ARG A 99 6.41 -8.52 1.16
N ASP A 100 6.67 -9.65 1.81
CA ASP A 100 6.74 -10.94 1.11
C ASP A 100 5.65 -11.01 0.01
N PRO A 101 6.05 -11.20 -1.26
CA PRO A 101 5.14 -11.05 -2.39
C PRO A 101 4.04 -12.14 -2.45
N VAL A 102 4.29 -13.32 -1.87
CA VAL A 102 3.30 -14.39 -1.69
C VAL A 102 2.24 -13.94 -0.69
N HIS A 103 2.67 -13.46 0.47
CA HIS A 103 1.77 -12.95 1.51
C HIS A 103 1.02 -11.68 1.07
N ARG A 104 1.64 -10.83 0.26
CA ARG A 104 1.02 -9.66 -0.37
C ARG A 104 -0.11 -10.08 -1.31
N ALA A 105 0.15 -11.01 -2.22
CA ALA A 105 -0.83 -11.55 -3.16
C ALA A 105 -2.04 -12.15 -2.43
N TYR A 106 -1.79 -13.02 -1.45
CA TYR A 106 -2.85 -13.61 -0.63
C TYR A 106 -3.67 -12.56 0.15
N SER A 107 -3.00 -11.52 0.67
CA SER A 107 -3.70 -10.43 1.37
C SER A 107 -4.59 -9.60 0.44
N ASP A 108 -4.19 -9.41 -0.81
CA ASP A 108 -5.00 -8.71 -1.81
C ASP A 108 -6.21 -9.56 -2.21
N TYR A 109 -6.02 -10.86 -2.47
CA TYR A 109 -7.10 -11.83 -2.69
C TYR A 109 -8.12 -11.79 -1.55
N CYS A 110 -7.68 -11.95 -0.30
CA CYS A 110 -8.56 -11.89 0.87
C CYS A 110 -9.36 -10.59 0.96
N MET A 111 -8.74 -9.46 0.58
CA MET A 111 -9.43 -8.17 0.57
C MET A 111 -10.54 -8.13 -0.47
N LEU A 112 -10.29 -8.59 -1.70
CA LEU A 112 -11.28 -8.60 -2.77
C LEU A 112 -12.37 -9.64 -2.52
N LEU A 113 -12.02 -10.79 -1.93
CA LEU A 113 -12.97 -11.81 -1.49
C LEU A 113 -13.96 -11.25 -0.46
N ARG A 114 -13.45 -10.56 0.58
CA ARG A 114 -14.30 -9.88 1.58
C ARG A 114 -15.18 -8.78 0.96
N ARG A 115 -14.74 -8.16 -0.14
CA ARG A 115 -15.54 -7.16 -0.88
C ARG A 115 -16.58 -7.80 -1.81
N GLY A 116 -16.52 -9.12 -2.02
CA GLY A 116 -17.36 -9.86 -2.95
C GLY A 116 -16.99 -9.64 -4.42
N GLU A 117 -15.74 -9.22 -4.68
CA GLU A 117 -15.22 -8.96 -6.02
C GLU A 117 -14.60 -10.20 -6.67
N VAL A 118 -14.17 -11.18 -5.85
CA VAL A 118 -13.70 -12.50 -6.29
C VAL A 118 -14.40 -13.62 -5.50
N ASP A 119 -14.34 -14.84 -6.03
CA ASP A 119 -14.88 -16.05 -5.41
C ASP A 119 -13.83 -16.76 -4.51
N GLU A 120 -14.26 -17.82 -3.83
CA GLU A 120 -13.44 -18.57 -2.87
C GLU A 120 -12.44 -19.54 -3.54
N ASP A 121 -12.50 -19.70 -4.87
CA ASP A 121 -11.57 -20.55 -5.62
C ASP A 121 -10.21 -19.85 -5.74
N ILE A 122 -9.40 -19.99 -4.69
CA ILE A 122 -8.10 -19.33 -4.58
C ILE A 122 -7.16 -19.66 -5.74
N ARG A 123 -7.22 -20.87 -6.29
CA ARG A 123 -6.35 -21.29 -7.41
C ARG A 123 -6.70 -20.53 -8.68
N ARG A 124 -7.98 -20.28 -8.94
CA ARG A 124 -8.38 -19.46 -10.08
C ARG A 124 -7.68 -18.10 -10.11
N HIS A 125 -7.45 -17.51 -8.93
CA HIS A 125 -6.94 -16.14 -8.78
C HIS A 125 -5.43 -16.05 -8.54
N LEU A 126 -4.81 -17.10 -7.98
CA LEU A 126 -3.40 -17.06 -7.55
C LEU A 126 -2.50 -18.09 -8.25
N ASP A 127 -3.03 -18.93 -9.14
CA ASP A 127 -2.23 -19.85 -9.96
C ASP A 127 -1.35 -19.07 -10.95
N PRO A 128 -0.01 -19.13 -10.83
CA PRO A 128 0.90 -18.40 -11.70
C PRO A 128 0.73 -18.71 -13.20
N GLN A 129 0.25 -19.90 -13.57
CA GLN A 129 0.02 -20.25 -14.97
C GLN A 129 -1.16 -19.49 -15.58
N LYS A 130 -2.06 -18.96 -14.74
CA LYS A 130 -3.28 -18.28 -15.17
C LYS A 130 -3.26 -16.79 -14.85
N ALA A 131 -2.72 -16.43 -13.69
CA ALA A 131 -2.87 -15.10 -13.10
C ALA A 131 -1.56 -14.27 -13.08
N ALA A 132 -0.48 -14.72 -13.74
CA ALA A 132 0.82 -14.05 -13.71
C ALA A 132 0.77 -12.56 -14.08
N THR A 133 -0.05 -12.19 -15.07
CA THR A 133 -0.23 -10.80 -15.52
C THR A 133 -1.36 -10.08 -14.80
N GLU A 134 -2.10 -10.78 -13.94
CA GLU A 134 -3.19 -10.20 -13.18
C GLU A 134 -2.68 -9.55 -11.90
N ARG A 135 -3.47 -8.61 -11.39
CA ARG A 135 -3.19 -7.78 -10.21
C ARG A 135 -2.61 -8.56 -9.01
N PHE A 136 -3.10 -9.76 -8.73
CA PHE A 136 -2.67 -10.48 -7.53
C PHE A 136 -1.22 -10.93 -7.59
N LEU A 137 -0.71 -11.33 -8.75
CA LEU A 137 0.67 -11.75 -8.89
C LEU A 137 1.55 -10.64 -9.48
N ASN A 138 1.04 -9.91 -10.47
CA ASN A 138 1.78 -8.85 -11.12
C ASN A 138 2.21 -7.76 -10.14
N ASP A 139 1.32 -7.28 -9.26
CA ASP A 139 1.65 -6.19 -8.32
C ASP A 139 2.72 -6.56 -7.27
N GLY A 140 3.04 -7.85 -7.11
CA GLY A 140 4.11 -8.33 -6.25
C GLY A 140 5.49 -8.40 -6.92
N ARG A 141 5.57 -8.12 -8.23
CA ARG A 141 6.81 -8.13 -9.01
C ARG A 141 7.60 -6.83 -8.80
N TYR A 142 8.10 -6.64 -7.58
CA TYR A 142 8.75 -5.39 -7.17
C TYR A 142 9.99 -5.07 -7.99
N GLY A 143 10.83 -6.06 -8.34
CA GLY A 143 12.02 -5.84 -9.18
C GLY A 143 11.62 -5.27 -10.54
N HIS A 144 10.68 -5.93 -11.21
CA HIS A 144 10.09 -5.48 -12.48
C HIS A 144 9.52 -4.06 -12.40
N HIS A 145 8.80 -3.74 -11.32
CA HIS A 145 8.20 -2.42 -11.13
C HIS A 145 9.24 -1.34 -10.80
N LEU A 146 10.14 -1.58 -9.86
CA LEU A 146 11.14 -0.62 -9.41
C LEU A 146 12.16 -0.28 -10.49
N LYS A 147 12.43 -1.19 -11.44
CA LYS A 147 13.33 -0.94 -12.57
C LYS A 147 13.02 0.38 -13.29
N ARG A 148 11.73 0.70 -13.51
CA ARG A 148 11.31 1.92 -14.21
C ARG A 148 11.54 3.19 -13.38
N PHE A 149 11.51 3.08 -12.05
CA PHE A 149 11.82 4.18 -11.15
C PHE A 149 13.33 4.40 -11.07
N PHE A 150 14.12 3.34 -10.87
CA PHE A 150 15.58 3.45 -10.85
C PHE A 150 16.20 3.87 -12.19
N ALA A 151 15.47 3.73 -13.31
CA ALA A 151 15.89 4.26 -14.60
C ALA A 151 15.76 5.80 -14.71
N LEU A 152 14.93 6.41 -13.87
CA LEU A 152 14.61 7.84 -13.91
C LEU A 152 15.13 8.60 -12.69
N PHE A 153 15.28 7.92 -11.55
CA PHE A 153 15.65 8.52 -10.28
C PHE A 153 16.90 7.87 -9.70
N PRO A 154 17.81 8.66 -9.08
CA PRO A 154 18.93 8.13 -8.34
C PRO A 154 18.45 7.32 -7.12
N LYS A 155 19.26 6.36 -6.68
CA LYS A 155 18.86 5.39 -5.66
C LYS A 155 18.55 6.07 -4.32
N GLU A 156 19.26 7.14 -4.00
CA GLU A 156 19.15 7.93 -2.77
C GLU A 156 17.84 8.73 -2.69
N GLN A 157 17.07 8.80 -3.78
CA GLN A 157 15.71 9.33 -3.76
C GLN A 157 14.68 8.29 -3.35
N ILE A 158 15.00 6.98 -3.36
CA ILE A 158 14.03 5.91 -3.13
C ILE A 158 14.38 5.13 -1.86
N LEU A 159 13.60 5.34 -0.80
CA LEU A 159 13.67 4.56 0.43
C LEU A 159 12.86 3.27 0.28
N LEU A 160 13.51 2.13 0.49
CA LEU A 160 12.87 0.81 0.48
C LEU A 160 12.68 0.31 1.92
N LEU A 161 11.47 -0.14 2.24
CA LEU A 161 11.08 -0.54 3.58
C LEU A 161 10.46 -1.94 3.59
N ALA A 162 10.73 -2.73 4.62
CA ALA A 162 10.09 -4.02 4.85
C ALA A 162 8.83 -3.86 5.71
N PHE A 163 7.74 -4.51 5.33
CA PHE A 163 6.48 -4.55 6.05
C PHE A 163 6.63 -5.28 7.40
N GLU A 164 7.48 -6.30 7.43
CA GLU A 164 7.74 -7.13 8.60
C GLU A 164 8.26 -6.28 9.78
N ASP A 165 8.99 -5.20 9.50
CA ASP A 165 9.48 -4.25 10.51
C ASP A 165 8.37 -3.40 11.14
N VAL A 166 7.21 -3.21 10.49
CA VAL A 166 6.07 -2.49 11.10
C VAL A 166 5.64 -3.16 12.39
N ALA A 167 5.65 -4.50 12.42
CA ALA A 167 5.17 -5.26 13.56
C ALA A 167 6.18 -5.30 14.71
N THR A 168 7.48 -5.26 14.40
CA THR A 168 8.56 -5.46 15.39
C THR A 168 9.25 -4.16 15.80
N HIS A 169 9.37 -3.19 14.89
CA HIS A 169 10.12 -1.94 15.05
C HIS A 169 9.41 -0.72 14.43
N PRO A 170 8.12 -0.45 14.76
CA PRO A 170 7.35 0.60 14.11
C PRO A 170 7.95 2.00 14.30
N ASP A 171 8.51 2.29 15.48
CA ASP A 171 9.15 3.59 15.76
C ASP A 171 10.38 3.82 14.86
N ARG A 172 11.20 2.78 14.66
CA ARG A 172 12.40 2.85 13.82
C ARG A 172 12.03 3.09 12.36
N GLN A 173 10.97 2.45 11.88
CA GLN A 173 10.53 2.61 10.50
C GLN A 173 10.04 4.03 10.22
N LEU A 174 9.28 4.62 11.14
CA LEU A 174 8.90 6.03 11.01
C LEU A 174 10.11 6.97 11.09
N GLN A 175 11.10 6.65 11.94
CA GLN A 175 12.33 7.43 12.00
C GLN A 175 13.09 7.41 10.67
N TRP A 176 13.23 6.25 10.02
CA TRP A 176 13.86 6.18 8.69
C TRP A 176 13.12 7.01 7.64
N VAL A 177 11.78 7.00 7.68
CA VAL A 177 10.99 7.85 6.79
C VAL A 177 11.24 9.33 7.09
N ALA A 178 11.19 9.72 8.37
CA ALA A 178 11.44 11.09 8.79
C ALA A 178 12.82 11.58 8.33
N ASP A 179 13.87 10.78 8.56
CA ASP A 179 15.24 11.10 8.14
C ASP A 179 15.33 11.26 6.61
N HIS A 180 14.69 10.36 5.86
CA HIS A 180 14.70 10.38 4.39
C HIS A 180 14.01 11.59 3.78
N VAL A 181 12.91 12.05 4.40
CA VAL A 181 12.16 13.23 3.96
C VAL A 181 12.64 14.53 4.61
N GLY A 182 13.68 14.47 5.45
CA GLY A 182 14.26 15.65 6.13
C GLY A 182 13.41 16.20 7.28
N TYR A 183 12.50 15.41 7.85
CA TYR A 183 11.71 15.81 9.01
C TYR A 183 12.56 15.82 10.28
N THR A 184 12.67 16.98 10.91
CA THR A 184 13.45 17.20 12.14
C THR A 184 12.59 17.38 13.39
N GLY A 185 11.27 17.35 13.24
CA GLY A 185 10.31 17.47 14.33
C GLY A 185 10.22 16.20 15.17
N GLN A 186 9.46 16.28 16.27
CA GLN A 186 9.18 15.11 17.10
C GLN A 186 8.05 14.28 16.47
N LEU A 187 8.40 13.06 16.04
CA LEU A 187 7.40 12.10 15.57
C LEU A 187 6.40 11.77 16.68
N THR A 188 5.12 11.75 16.31
CA THR A 188 4.10 11.15 17.16
C THR A 188 4.26 9.63 17.16
N PRO A 189 4.08 8.95 18.30
CA PRO A 189 4.19 7.50 18.36
C PRO A 189 3.30 6.81 17.29
N PRO A 190 3.82 5.76 16.64
CA PRO A 190 3.11 5.03 15.60
C PRO A 190 1.78 4.48 16.11
N MET A 191 0.81 4.38 15.22
CA MET A 191 -0.43 3.66 15.52
C MET A 191 -0.10 2.18 15.82
N ARG A 192 -0.45 1.70 17.01
CA ARG A 192 -0.19 0.31 17.42
C ARG A 192 -1.31 -0.65 17.01
N GLU A 193 -2.48 -0.13 16.69
CA GLU A 193 -3.63 -0.95 16.28
C GLU A 193 -3.57 -1.27 14.78
N LYS A 194 -3.89 -2.51 14.41
CA LYS A 194 -4.08 -2.88 13.02
C LYS A 194 -5.25 -2.07 12.46
N VAL A 195 -4.97 -1.19 11.51
CA VAL A 195 -5.93 -0.29 10.82
C VAL A 195 -7.14 -1.01 10.20
N LYS A 196 -7.14 -2.36 10.13
CA LYS A 196 -8.33 -3.16 9.86
C LYS A 196 -8.31 -4.42 10.69
N ASP A 197 -9.22 -4.50 11.66
CA ASP A 197 -9.56 -5.76 12.31
C ASP A 197 -9.89 -6.82 11.26
N LYS A 198 -9.14 -7.92 11.27
CA LYS A 198 -9.48 -9.13 10.51
C LYS A 198 -10.86 -9.68 10.95
N HIS A 199 -11.35 -9.24 12.11
CA HIS A 199 -12.64 -9.59 12.71
C HIS A 199 -13.76 -8.58 12.44
N ALA A 200 -13.55 -7.55 11.61
CA ALA A 200 -14.62 -6.63 11.27
C ALA A 200 -15.74 -7.39 10.53
N ASN A 201 -16.87 -7.56 11.22
CA ASN A 201 -18.10 -8.21 10.74
C ASN A 201 -18.39 -7.82 9.29
N ALA A 202 -18.30 -8.77 8.38
CA ALA A 202 -18.60 -8.61 6.97
C ALA A 202 -19.93 -9.29 6.64
N VAL A 203 -20.78 -8.63 5.87
CA VAL A 203 -22.03 -9.23 5.38
C VAL A 203 -21.66 -10.33 4.36
N PRO A 204 -22.13 -11.58 4.53
CA PRO A 204 -21.80 -12.69 3.62
C PRO A 204 -22.11 -12.35 2.15
N ALA A 205 -21.28 -12.85 1.23
CA ALA A 205 -21.37 -12.56 -0.21
C ALA A 205 -22.77 -12.80 -0.85
N PRO A 206 -23.52 -13.87 -0.51
CA PRO A 206 -24.86 -14.10 -1.05
C PRO A 206 -25.83 -12.97 -0.65
N LEU A 207 -25.78 -12.58 0.62
CA LEU A 207 -26.63 -11.52 1.17
C LEU A 207 -26.24 -10.15 0.61
N ARG A 208 -24.94 -9.93 0.38
CA ARG A 208 -24.44 -8.69 -0.24
C ARG A 208 -24.89 -8.56 -1.70
N ARG A 209 -24.87 -9.64 -2.49
CA ARG A 209 -25.38 -9.65 -3.88
C ARG A 209 -26.87 -9.32 -3.93
N ILE A 210 -27.66 -9.86 -3.01
CA ILE A 210 -29.09 -9.57 -2.89
C ILE A 210 -29.34 -8.09 -2.51
N LEU A 211 -28.50 -7.51 -1.67
CA LEU A 211 -28.66 -6.13 -1.19
C LEU A 211 -28.05 -5.07 -2.13
N THR A 212 -27.27 -5.47 -3.14
CA THR A 212 -26.57 -4.54 -4.05
C THR A 212 -27.52 -3.65 -4.85
N PRO A 213 -28.66 -4.13 -5.40
CA PRO A 213 -29.62 -3.30 -6.12
C PRO A 213 -30.34 -2.28 -5.23
N LEU A 214 -30.42 -2.55 -3.93
CA LEU A 214 -31.13 -1.73 -2.95
C LEU A 214 -30.23 -0.67 -2.27
N ARG A 215 -28.94 -0.60 -2.66
CA ARG A 215 -27.97 0.34 -2.10
C ARG A 215 -28.45 1.80 -2.02
N PRO A 216 -29.06 2.40 -3.08
CA PRO A 216 -29.49 3.79 -3.04
C PRO A 216 -30.56 4.07 -1.97
N LEU A 217 -31.36 3.05 -1.61
CA LEU A 217 -32.42 3.13 -0.60
C LEU A 217 -31.89 2.84 0.82
N LEU A 218 -30.79 2.08 0.93
CA LEU A 218 -30.21 1.66 2.20
C LEU A 218 -29.12 2.63 2.71
N ASP A 219 -28.45 3.37 1.81
CA ASP A 219 -27.41 4.34 2.16
C ASP A 219 -27.86 5.44 3.15
N PRO A 220 -29.10 5.98 3.11
CA PRO A 220 -29.59 6.97 4.09
C PRO A 220 -29.81 6.41 5.51
N ILE A 221 -29.98 5.09 5.63
CA ILE A 221 -30.37 4.40 6.86
C ILE A 221 -29.19 3.61 7.45
N ARG A 222 -28.15 3.37 6.66
CA ARG A 222 -26.94 2.59 6.99
C ARG A 222 -26.21 3.02 8.27
N ASN A 223 -26.30 4.30 8.64
CA ASN A 223 -25.69 4.86 9.85
C ASN A 223 -26.71 5.11 10.99
N ARG A 224 -27.97 4.64 10.86
CA ARG A 224 -28.95 4.73 11.93
C ARG A 224 -28.84 3.54 12.88
N PRO A 225 -28.91 3.76 14.20
CA PRO A 225 -28.92 2.72 15.22
C PRO A 225 -30.31 2.04 15.24
N PRO A 226 -30.61 1.19 14.24
CA PRO A 226 -30.77 -0.23 14.56
C PRO A 226 -30.15 -1.18 13.50
N ILE A 227 -29.54 -0.67 12.43
CA ILE A 227 -29.00 -1.53 11.34
C ILE A 227 -27.64 -2.15 11.72
N SER A 228 -26.82 -1.48 12.53
CA SER A 228 -25.56 -2.04 13.04
C SER A 228 -25.79 -3.30 13.89
N THR A 229 -26.87 -3.33 14.68
CA THR A 229 -27.29 -4.47 15.49
C THR A 229 -27.75 -5.65 14.63
N LEU A 230 -28.53 -5.38 13.59
CA LEU A 230 -28.96 -6.40 12.62
C LEU A 230 -27.77 -6.98 11.83
N ARG A 231 -26.80 -6.13 11.48
CA ARG A 231 -25.56 -6.53 10.81
C ARG A 231 -24.73 -7.48 11.68
N ASN A 232 -24.69 -7.27 12.99
CA ASN A 232 -24.00 -8.14 13.94
C ASN A 232 -24.74 -9.46 14.16
N LEU A 233 -26.07 -9.51 14.01
CA LEU A 233 -26.86 -10.75 14.10
C LEU A 233 -26.62 -11.70 12.91
N VAL A 234 -26.27 -11.17 11.74
CA VAL A 234 -25.97 -11.95 10.52
C VAL A 234 -24.46 -12.08 10.27
N ALA A 235 -23.64 -11.42 11.09
CA ALA A 235 -22.19 -11.48 10.98
C ALA A 235 -21.69 -12.85 11.45
N LYS A 236 -21.24 -13.66 10.50
CA LYS A 236 -20.37 -14.80 10.80
C LYS A 236 -18.91 -14.32 10.74
N PRO A 237 -18.01 -14.86 11.58
CA PRO A 237 -16.57 -14.65 11.38
C PRO A 237 -16.24 -15.09 9.97
N PHE A 238 -15.74 -14.15 9.16
CA PHE A 238 -15.37 -14.43 7.78
C PHE A 238 -14.05 -15.22 7.79
N THR A 239 -14.13 -16.52 7.56
CA THR A 239 -12.95 -17.37 7.45
C THR A 239 -12.39 -17.26 6.04
N TYR A 240 -11.14 -16.82 5.91
CA TYR A 240 -10.47 -16.79 4.61
C TYR A 240 -10.05 -18.21 4.21
N PRO A 241 -10.16 -18.58 2.91
CA PRO A 241 -9.60 -19.83 2.40
C PRO A 241 -8.10 -19.88 2.70
N ALA A 242 -7.61 -20.96 3.29
CA ALA A 242 -6.19 -21.14 3.52
C ALA A 242 -5.43 -21.16 2.18
N LEU A 243 -4.22 -20.61 2.15
CA LEU A 243 -3.32 -20.73 1.00
C LEU A 243 -2.72 -22.15 1.01
N PRO A 244 -3.04 -23.04 0.04
CA PRO A 244 -2.46 -24.38 -0.01
C PRO A 244 -0.94 -24.33 -0.16
N ASP A 245 -0.22 -25.25 0.48
CA ASP A 245 1.25 -25.25 0.49
C ASP A 245 1.86 -25.42 -0.91
N ASP A 246 1.24 -26.22 -1.77
CA ASP A 246 1.68 -26.41 -3.15
C ASP A 246 1.50 -25.13 -3.98
N LEU A 247 0.36 -24.46 -3.86
CA LEU A 247 0.12 -23.16 -4.49
C LEU A 247 1.08 -22.10 -3.95
N LYS A 248 1.38 -22.12 -2.64
CA LYS A 248 2.37 -21.24 -2.04
C LYS A 248 3.75 -21.44 -2.68
N GLN A 249 4.17 -22.69 -2.87
CA GLN A 249 5.44 -23.02 -3.53
C GLN A 249 5.47 -22.58 -4.99
N GLU A 250 4.38 -22.80 -5.74
CA GLU A 250 4.25 -22.33 -7.12
C GLU A 250 4.41 -20.80 -7.23
N ILE A 251 3.75 -20.04 -6.35
CA ILE A 251 3.86 -18.57 -6.31
C ILE A 251 5.27 -18.14 -5.87
N GLU A 252 5.89 -18.83 -4.91
CA GLU A 252 7.26 -18.56 -4.49
C GLU A 252 8.24 -18.75 -5.65
N THR A 253 8.11 -19.86 -6.41
CA THR A 253 8.89 -20.11 -7.63
C THR A 253 8.65 -19.01 -8.67
N PHE A 254 7.41 -18.59 -8.89
CA PHE A 254 7.08 -17.50 -9.82
C PHE A 254 7.81 -16.19 -9.50
N TYR A 255 8.00 -15.86 -8.22
CA TYR A 255 8.69 -14.63 -7.84
C TYR A 255 10.23 -14.74 -7.80
N GLN A 256 10.84 -15.93 -7.97
CA GLN A 256 12.29 -16.09 -7.81
C GLN A 256 13.10 -15.15 -8.72
N ASP A 257 12.74 -15.07 -10.00
CA ASP A 257 13.41 -14.20 -10.96
C ASP A 257 13.26 -12.72 -10.60
N ASP A 258 12.06 -12.31 -10.15
CA ASP A 258 11.81 -10.94 -9.74
C ASP A 258 12.53 -10.56 -8.44
N LYS A 259 12.64 -11.49 -7.48
CA LYS A 259 13.44 -11.32 -6.26
C LYS A 259 14.92 -11.16 -6.60
N CYS A 260 15.42 -11.88 -7.62
CA CYS A 260 16.77 -11.71 -8.14
C CYS A 260 16.96 -10.35 -8.81
N GLU A 261 16.00 -9.89 -9.61
CA GLU A 261 16.05 -8.54 -10.20
C GLU A 261 16.05 -7.46 -9.12
N LEU A 262 15.24 -7.62 -8.07
CA LEU A 262 15.20 -6.69 -6.94
C LEU A 262 16.55 -6.62 -6.20
N SER A 263 17.20 -7.76 -5.94
CA SER A 263 18.49 -7.77 -5.24
C SER A 263 19.62 -7.14 -6.06
N ILE A 264 19.53 -7.19 -7.40
CA ILE A 264 20.46 -6.47 -8.28
C ILE A 264 20.20 -4.97 -8.24
N LEU A 265 18.93 -4.55 -8.29
CA LEU A 265 18.55 -3.13 -8.26
C LEU A 265 18.89 -2.48 -6.91
N ALA A 266 18.65 -3.19 -5.81
CA ALA A 266 18.80 -2.71 -4.44
C ALA A 266 19.52 -3.74 -3.55
N PRO A 267 20.85 -3.90 -3.72
CA PRO A 267 21.63 -4.90 -2.98
C PRO A 267 21.65 -4.67 -1.46
N ASP A 268 21.45 -3.42 -1.02
CA ASP A 268 21.39 -3.05 0.40
C ASP A 268 20.01 -3.33 1.02
N PHE A 269 19.01 -3.66 0.20
CA PHE A 269 17.66 -4.02 0.65
C PHE A 269 17.47 -5.54 0.60
N LEU A 270 17.73 -6.19 1.72
CA LEU A 270 17.61 -7.65 1.89
C LEU A 270 16.57 -7.97 2.97
N PRO A 271 15.26 -7.85 2.67
CA PRO A 271 14.24 -8.24 3.62
C PRO A 271 14.30 -9.75 3.84
N ASP A 272 14.31 -10.17 5.10
CA ASP A 272 14.26 -11.59 5.46
C ASP A 272 12.83 -12.12 5.32
N TRP A 273 12.34 -12.24 4.08
CA TRP A 273 11.01 -12.79 3.77
C TRP A 273 10.90 -14.29 4.08
N ASN A 274 12.04 -14.98 4.18
CA ASN A 274 12.10 -16.37 4.59
C ASN A 274 12.06 -16.53 6.12
N ARG A 275 12.04 -15.43 6.87
CA ARG A 275 11.96 -15.46 8.33
C ARG A 275 10.58 -15.92 8.79
N PRO A 276 10.49 -16.85 9.75
CA PRO A 276 9.23 -17.11 10.45
C PRO A 276 8.74 -15.82 11.12
N GLU A 277 7.44 -15.51 11.02
CA GLU A 277 6.83 -14.42 11.79
C GLU A 277 7.23 -14.56 13.27
N GLY A 278 8.04 -13.63 13.79
CA GLY A 278 8.47 -13.60 15.21
C GLY A 278 9.94 -13.95 15.51
N ALA A 279 10.79 -14.27 14.53
CA ALA A 279 12.23 -14.40 14.81
C ALA A 279 12.88 -13.01 15.00
N ARG A 280 13.63 -12.82 16.09
CA ARG A 280 14.30 -11.55 16.43
C ARG A 280 15.54 -11.31 15.55
N ILE A 281 15.78 -10.07 15.13
CA ILE A 281 17.07 -9.67 14.54
C ILE A 281 18.06 -9.56 15.69
N SER A 282 19.09 -10.43 15.74
CA SER A 282 20.29 -10.15 16.52
C SER A 282 20.97 -8.96 15.85
N GLY A 283 20.87 -7.78 16.47
CA GLY A 283 21.42 -6.55 15.94
C GLY A 283 22.91 -6.71 15.65
N GLY A 284 23.29 -6.54 14.39
CA GLY A 284 24.65 -6.18 14.04
C GLY A 284 24.87 -4.74 14.47
N ASN A 285 25.59 -4.56 15.58
CA ASN A 285 26.29 -3.31 15.85
C ASN A 285 27.35 -3.17 14.76
N THR A 286 27.22 -2.14 13.92
CA THR A 286 28.37 -1.57 13.22
C THR A 286 28.72 -0.25 13.90
N SER A 287 30.01 -0.14 14.16
CA SER A 287 30.73 0.80 15.02
C SER A 287 30.52 2.28 14.70
#